data_AF-A0A401YQL8-F1
#
_entry.id   AF-A0A401YQL8-F1
#
_cell.length_a   1.000
_cell.length_b   1.000
_cell.length_c   1.000
_cell.angle_alpha   90.00
_cell.angle_beta   90.00
_cell.angle_gamma   90.00
#
_symmetry.space_group_name_H-M   'P 1'
#
loop_
_entity.id
_entity.type
_entity.pdbx_description
1 polymer ?
#
loop_
_entity_poly.entity_id
_entity_poly.type
_entity_poly.pdbx_seq_one_letter_code
_entity_poly.pdbx_strand_id
1 'polypeptide(L)'
;MPDPRDRQEFPDPVGRILRYEERFRADGLLAPDQVVTSVAAFDFARAVTMARWAVGAGYCTVAQAVPTIVEAGRLCRAVYASWEAFSAGYTLGRVLWFDADTYGRWYLETLATHHVLTRGRHSPWTTLPWTQP
;
A
#
# COMPACT_ATOMS: atom_id res chain seq x y z
N MET A 1 -43.90 6.91 12.14
CA MET A 1 -43.10 5.84 11.52
C MET A 1 -41.99 6.52 10.75
N PRO A 2 -40.70 6.28 11.05
CA PRO A 2 -39.61 6.77 10.21
C PRO A 2 -39.70 6.10 8.83
N ASP A 3 -39.26 6.78 7.77
CA ASP A 3 -39.26 6.24 6.40
C ASP A 3 -38.28 5.05 6.32
N PRO A 4 -38.62 3.91 5.69
CA PRO A 4 -37.66 2.83 5.42
C PRO A 4 -36.38 3.31 4.71
N ARG A 5 -36.43 4.45 4.02
CA ARG A 5 -35.33 5.14 3.34
C ARG A 5 -34.49 6.05 4.25
N ASP A 6 -34.89 6.27 5.51
CA ASP A 6 -34.14 7.03 6.52
C ASP A 6 -33.04 6.22 7.22
N ARG A 7 -32.86 4.94 6.84
CA ARG A 7 -31.61 4.24 7.16
C ARG A 7 -30.51 4.83 6.30
N GLN A 8 -29.89 5.88 6.78
CA GLN A 8 -28.63 6.32 6.23
C GLN A 8 -27.64 5.16 6.38
N GLU A 9 -27.39 4.43 5.28
CA GLU A 9 -26.32 3.44 5.23
C GLU A 9 -25.03 4.21 5.47
N PHE A 10 -24.55 4.16 6.71
CA PHE A 10 -23.23 4.65 7.02
C PHE A 10 -22.23 3.79 6.24
N PRO A 11 -21.21 4.41 5.61
CA PRO A 11 -20.12 3.64 5.04
C PRO A 11 -19.63 2.64 6.09
N ASP A 12 -19.41 1.39 5.68
CA ASP A 12 -18.86 0.33 6.52
C ASP A 12 -17.35 0.18 6.21
N PRO A 13 -16.49 1.08 6.72
CA PRO A 13 -15.07 1.03 6.43
C PRO A 13 -14.42 -0.21 7.02
N VAL A 14 -14.92 -0.69 8.18
CA VAL A 14 -14.37 -1.86 8.84
C VAL A 14 -14.66 -3.12 8.03
N GLY A 15 -15.93 -3.35 7.65
CA GLY A 15 -16.27 -4.51 6.83
C GLY A 15 -15.62 -4.47 5.45
N ARG A 16 -15.41 -3.27 4.88
CA ARG A 16 -14.63 -3.12 3.64
C ARG A 16 -13.17 -3.56 3.81
N ILE A 17 -12.51 -3.14 4.88
CA ILE A 17 -11.13 -3.59 5.20
C ILE A 17 -11.11 -5.10 5.37
N LEU A 18 -12.02 -5.67 6.15
CA LEU A 18 -12.07 -7.11 6.42
C LEU A 18 -12.25 -7.95 5.15
N ARG A 19 -13.10 -7.50 4.21
CA ARG A 19 -13.28 -8.15 2.90
C ARG A 19 -11.99 -8.15 2.07
N TYR A 20 -11.27 -7.02 2.04
CA TYR A 20 -9.97 -6.97 1.35
C TYR A 20 -8.92 -7.85 2.03
N GLU A 21 -8.84 -7.87 3.36
CA GLU A 21 -7.90 -8.75 4.05
C GLU A 21 -8.20 -10.22 3.82
N GLU A 22 -9.48 -10.61 3.82
CA GLU A 22 -9.90 -11.95 3.43
C GLU A 22 -9.44 -12.29 2.00
N ARG A 23 -9.66 -11.35 1.07
CA ARG A 23 -9.18 -11.52 -0.32
C ARG A 23 -7.65 -11.62 -0.39
N PHE A 24 -6.92 -10.81 0.38
CA PHE A 24 -5.47 -10.83 0.42
C PHE A 24 -4.94 -12.17 0.93
N ARG A 25 -5.59 -12.77 1.94
CA ARG A 25 -5.28 -14.12 2.41
C ARG A 25 -5.57 -15.17 1.35
N ALA A 26 -6.72 -15.10 0.68
CA ALA A 26 -7.10 -16.02 -0.39
C ALA A 26 -6.11 -16.00 -1.56
N ASP A 27 -5.62 -14.81 -1.94
CA ASP A 27 -4.70 -14.64 -3.06
C ASP A 27 -3.21 -14.68 -2.65
N GLY A 28 -2.91 -14.91 -1.36
CA GLY A 28 -1.55 -15.10 -0.85
C GLY A 28 -0.70 -13.83 -0.80
N LEU A 29 -1.35 -12.68 -0.62
CA LEU A 29 -0.73 -11.39 -0.28
C LEU A 29 -0.52 -11.24 1.24
N LEU A 30 -1.35 -11.92 2.04
CA LEU A 30 -1.20 -12.10 3.49
C LEU A 30 -1.13 -13.58 3.85
N ALA A 31 -0.41 -13.93 4.91
CA ALA A 31 -0.52 -15.25 5.52
C ALA A 31 -1.86 -15.40 6.28
N PRO A 32 -2.33 -16.64 6.54
CA PRO A 32 -3.67 -16.89 7.10
C PRO A 32 -3.99 -16.15 8.41
N ASP A 33 -2.99 -15.89 9.25
CA ASP A 33 -3.11 -15.24 10.56
C ASP A 33 -2.70 -13.76 10.55
N GLN A 34 -2.29 -13.22 9.39
CA GLN A 34 -1.83 -11.84 9.26
C GLN A 34 -2.95 -10.87 8.89
N VAL A 35 -2.78 -9.63 9.34
CA VAL A 35 -3.66 -8.48 9.07
C VAL A 35 -2.81 -7.29 8.62
N VAL A 36 -3.44 -6.31 7.97
CA VAL A 36 -2.78 -5.05 7.60
C VAL A 36 -2.83 -4.10 8.80
N THR A 37 -1.66 -3.75 9.33
CA THR A 37 -1.56 -2.89 10.53
C THR A 37 -1.59 -1.40 10.22
N SER A 38 -1.32 -1.01 8.98
CA SER A 38 -1.30 0.39 8.54
C SER A 38 -1.37 0.52 7.02
N VAL A 39 -1.99 1.59 6.53
CA VAL A 39 -2.04 1.98 5.11
C VAL A 39 -1.05 3.08 4.74
N ALA A 40 -0.22 3.54 5.69
CA ALA A 40 0.71 4.66 5.51
C ALA A 40 1.73 4.46 4.36
N ALA A 41 2.04 3.21 4.00
CA ALA A 41 2.87 2.89 2.84
C ALA A 41 2.37 3.55 1.54
N PHE A 42 1.04 3.69 1.37
CA PHE A 42 0.47 4.36 0.21
C PHE A 42 0.85 5.84 0.16
N ASP A 43 0.83 6.53 1.31
CA ASP A 43 1.21 7.93 1.41
C ASP A 43 2.71 8.15 1.24
N PHE A 44 3.55 7.29 1.83
CA PHE A 44 4.99 7.34 1.63
C PHE A 44 5.38 7.14 0.15
N ALA A 45 4.74 6.18 -0.52
CA ALA A 45 4.95 5.97 -1.95
C ALA A 45 4.55 7.21 -2.77
N ARG A 46 3.44 7.88 -2.42
CA ARG A 46 3.04 9.14 -3.04
C ARG A 46 4.04 10.26 -2.77
N ALA A 47 4.57 10.39 -1.55
CA ALA A 47 5.60 11.38 -1.24
C ALA A 47 6.84 11.21 -2.11
N VAL A 48 7.33 9.97 -2.27
CA VAL A 48 8.46 9.66 -3.16
C VAL A 48 8.13 9.97 -4.62
N THR A 49 6.94 9.59 -5.09
CA THR A 49 6.51 9.89 -6.47
C THR A 49 6.44 11.40 -6.72
N MET A 50 5.87 12.17 -5.79
CA MET A 50 5.80 13.63 -5.90
C MET A 50 7.18 14.28 -5.94
N ALA A 51 8.13 13.82 -5.10
CA ALA A 51 9.50 14.30 -5.13
C ALA A 51 10.17 14.02 -6.50
N ARG A 52 9.94 12.83 -7.07
CA ARG A 52 10.46 12.46 -8.40
C ARG A 52 9.84 13.29 -9.52
N TRP A 53 8.53 13.54 -9.46
CA TRP A 53 7.84 14.39 -10.43
C TRP A 53 8.29 15.86 -10.33
N ALA A 54 8.52 16.37 -9.12
CA ALA A 54 9.05 17.71 -8.93
C ALA A 54 10.41 17.91 -9.61
N VAL A 55 11.29 16.89 -9.56
CA VAL A 55 12.55 16.91 -10.32
C VAL A 55 12.28 16.90 -11.83
N GLY A 56 11.44 15.97 -12.30
CA GLY A 56 11.12 15.86 -13.73
C GLY A 56 10.45 17.11 -14.32
N ALA A 57 9.72 17.87 -13.50
CA ALA A 57 9.07 19.12 -13.87
C ALA A 57 9.94 20.36 -13.63
N GLY A 58 11.16 20.22 -13.11
CA GLY A 58 12.08 21.33 -12.85
C GLY A 58 11.76 22.18 -11.62
N TYR A 59 10.87 21.72 -10.74
CA TYR A 59 10.55 22.41 -9.48
C TYR A 59 11.62 22.24 -8.40
N CYS A 60 12.45 21.20 -8.48
CA CYS A 60 13.61 21.02 -7.63
C CYS A 60 14.71 20.21 -8.33
N THR A 61 15.91 20.22 -7.75
CA THR A 61 17.02 19.38 -8.19
C THR A 61 16.97 18.00 -7.52
N VAL A 62 17.67 17.02 -8.09
CA VAL A 62 17.84 15.69 -7.46
C VAL A 62 18.38 15.82 -6.04
N ALA A 63 19.38 16.67 -5.82
CA ALA A 63 19.98 16.89 -4.50
C ALA A 63 18.97 17.41 -3.47
N GLN A 64 17.99 18.22 -3.89
CA GLN A 64 16.91 18.70 -3.04
C GLN A 64 15.82 17.64 -2.80
N ALA A 65 15.59 16.73 -3.74
CA ALA A 65 14.56 15.68 -3.64
C ALA A 65 15.00 14.48 -2.79
N VAL A 66 16.28 14.11 -2.85
CA VAL A 66 16.81 12.92 -2.16
C VAL A 66 16.51 12.92 -0.65
N PRO A 67 16.69 14.03 0.11
CA PRO A 67 16.36 14.06 1.54
C PRO A 67 14.91 13.69 1.83
N THR A 68 13.95 14.16 1.02
CA THR A 68 12.53 13.81 1.16
C THR A 68 12.28 12.33 0.92
N ILE A 69 12.94 11.73 -0.09
CA ILE A 69 12.81 10.31 -0.41
C ILE A 69 13.40 9.45 0.73
N VAL A 70 14.57 9.82 1.24
CA VAL A 70 15.23 9.14 2.36
C VAL A 70 14.37 9.21 3.61
N GLU A 71 13.79 10.37 3.92
CA GLU A 71 12.92 10.54 5.07
C GLU A 71 11.63 9.72 4.96
N ALA A 72 11.00 9.70 3.78
CA ALA A 72 9.85 8.83 3.53
C ALA A 72 10.21 7.34 3.74
N GLY A 73 11.39 6.91 3.28
CA GLY A 73 11.91 5.56 3.52
C GLY A 73 12.14 5.27 5.01
N ARG A 74 12.71 6.22 5.75
CA ARG A 74 12.92 6.10 7.21
C ARG A 74 11.59 5.97 7.97
N LEU A 75 10.61 6.81 7.67
CA LEU A 75 9.28 6.76 8.28
C LEU A 75 8.56 5.45 7.93
N CYS A 76 8.68 5.00 6.68
CA CYS A 76 8.11 3.73 6.24
C CYS A 76 8.69 2.54 7.04
N ARG A 77 10.02 2.50 7.24
CA ARG A 77 10.68 1.47 8.05
C ARG A 77 10.29 1.49 9.53
N ALA A 78 9.84 2.64 10.06
CA ALA A 78 9.33 2.72 11.42
C ALA A 78 7.92 2.13 11.57
N VAL A 79 7.14 2.04 10.48
CA VAL A 79 5.77 1.53 10.48
C VAL A 79 5.69 0.04 10.15
N TYR A 80 6.57 -0.45 9.26
CA TYR A 80 6.53 -1.82 8.76
C TYR A 80 7.78 -2.61 9.14
N ALA A 81 7.61 -3.91 9.34
CA ALA A 81 8.69 -4.82 9.77
C ALA A 81 9.26 -5.68 8.62
N SER A 82 8.62 -5.71 7.46
CA SER A 82 9.07 -6.49 6.30
C SER A 82 8.56 -5.90 4.99
N TRP A 83 9.12 -6.38 3.87
CA TRP A 83 8.67 -6.05 2.52
C TRP A 83 7.21 -6.47 2.27
N GLU A 84 6.80 -7.64 2.78
CA GLU A 84 5.43 -8.16 2.68
C GLU A 84 4.45 -7.25 3.43
N ALA A 85 4.79 -6.86 4.66
CA ALA A 85 3.95 -5.97 5.47
C ALA A 85 3.80 -4.59 4.80
N PHE A 86 4.90 -4.05 4.26
CA PHE A 86 4.87 -2.82 3.47
C PHE A 86 3.96 -2.95 2.24
N SER A 87 4.11 -4.04 1.50
CA SER A 87 3.33 -4.30 0.28
C SER A 87 1.84 -4.46 0.57
N ALA A 88 1.49 -5.14 1.67
CA ALA A 88 0.11 -5.29 2.10
C ALA A 88 -0.51 -3.95 2.49
N GLY A 89 0.22 -3.13 3.26
CA GLY A 89 -0.20 -1.77 3.62
C GLY A 89 -0.40 -0.86 2.40
N TYR A 90 0.53 -0.91 1.44
CA TYR A 90 0.42 -0.16 0.19
C TYR A 90 -0.80 -0.60 -0.62
N THR A 91 -1.00 -1.92 -0.74
CA THR A 91 -2.09 -2.49 -1.53
C THR A 91 -3.43 -2.12 -0.93
N LEU A 92 -3.60 -2.26 0.40
CA LEU A 92 -4.84 -1.86 1.08
C LEU A 92 -5.11 -0.36 0.92
N GLY A 93 -4.10 0.49 1.14
CA GLY A 93 -4.26 1.93 0.97
C GLY A 93 -4.70 2.32 -0.46
N ARG A 94 -4.11 1.70 -1.48
CA ARG A 94 -4.45 1.95 -2.88
C ARG A 94 -5.87 1.50 -3.22
N VAL A 95 -6.28 0.30 -2.81
CA VAL A 95 -7.64 -0.20 -3.11
C VAL A 95 -8.71 0.55 -2.33
N LEU A 96 -8.45 0.95 -1.08
CA LEU A 96 -9.37 1.80 -0.34
C LEU A 96 -9.61 3.15 -1.02
N TRP A 97 -8.56 3.71 -1.64
CA TRP A 97 -8.64 4.98 -2.35
C TRP A 97 -9.32 4.87 -3.73
N PHE A 98 -9.04 3.81 -4.49
CA PHE A 98 -9.40 3.75 -5.92
C PHE A 98 -10.35 2.61 -6.32
N ASP A 99 -10.41 1.52 -5.58
CA ASP A 99 -11.16 0.33 -5.97
C ASP A 99 -12.55 0.35 -5.30
N ALA A 100 -13.62 0.21 -6.08
CA ALA A 100 -14.99 0.25 -5.56
C ALA A 100 -15.47 -1.14 -5.09
N ASP A 101 -14.64 -1.85 -4.32
CA ASP A 101 -14.87 -3.24 -3.87
C ASP A 101 -15.05 -4.24 -5.03
N THR A 102 -14.52 -3.89 -6.21
CA THR A 102 -14.63 -4.72 -7.42
C THR A 102 -13.51 -5.75 -7.56
N TYR A 103 -12.46 -5.64 -6.76
CA TYR A 103 -11.22 -6.41 -6.93
C TYR A 103 -10.67 -6.29 -8.35
N GLY A 104 -10.83 -5.10 -8.93
CA GLY A 104 -10.59 -4.84 -10.33
C GLY A 104 -9.12 -4.58 -10.63
N ARG A 105 -8.88 -3.80 -11.68
CA ARG A 105 -7.53 -3.46 -12.14
C ARG A 105 -6.62 -2.93 -11.02
N TRP A 106 -7.14 -2.07 -10.15
CA TRP A 106 -6.37 -1.49 -9.05
C TRP A 106 -5.81 -2.54 -8.08
N TYR A 107 -6.61 -3.57 -7.80
CA TYR A 107 -6.22 -4.68 -6.96
C TYR A 107 -5.30 -5.67 -7.69
N LEU A 108 -5.68 -6.09 -8.90
CA LEU A 108 -4.94 -7.10 -9.67
C LEU A 108 -3.52 -6.65 -10.01
N GLU A 109 -3.33 -5.38 -10.36
CA GLU A 109 -1.99 -4.83 -10.63
C GLU A 109 -1.10 -4.87 -9.37
N THR A 110 -1.64 -4.48 -8.21
CA THR A 110 -0.88 -4.54 -6.95
C THR A 110 -0.59 -5.96 -6.51
N LEU A 111 -1.54 -6.88 -6.69
CA LEU A 111 -1.35 -8.29 -6.36
C LEU A 111 -0.25 -8.91 -7.23
N ALA A 112 -0.28 -8.67 -8.54
CA ALA A 112 0.76 -9.13 -9.45
C ALA A 112 2.13 -8.56 -9.06
N THR A 113 2.19 -7.26 -8.76
CA THR A 113 3.42 -6.60 -8.32
C THR A 113 3.93 -7.18 -7.01
N HIS A 114 3.05 -7.39 -6.03
CA HIS A 114 3.37 -8.01 -4.75
C HIS A 114 4.04 -9.37 -4.98
N HIS A 115 3.44 -10.27 -5.76
CA HIS A 115 4.01 -11.59 -6.01
C HIS A 115 5.35 -11.54 -6.73
N VAL A 116 5.50 -10.69 -7.74
CA VAL A 116 6.77 -10.55 -8.46
C VAL A 116 7.87 -10.10 -7.50
N LEU A 117 7.58 -9.13 -6.63
CA LEU A 117 8.58 -8.58 -5.73
C LEU A 117 8.86 -9.50 -4.54
N THR A 118 7.87 -10.11 -3.91
CA THR A 118 8.08 -10.94 -2.70
C THR A 118 8.52 -12.37 -3.01
N ARG A 119 8.31 -12.86 -4.25
CA ARG A 119 8.62 -14.26 -4.62
C ARG A 119 9.69 -14.40 -5.71
N GLY A 120 9.99 -13.34 -6.46
CA GLY A 120 10.96 -13.41 -7.55
C GLY A 120 12.38 -13.60 -7.02
N ARG A 121 13.09 -14.66 -7.45
CA ARG A 121 14.45 -14.99 -6.96
C ARG A 121 15.49 -13.87 -7.08
N HIS A 122 15.33 -13.00 -8.07
CA HIS A 122 16.22 -11.86 -8.32
C HIS A 122 15.59 -10.52 -7.90
N SER A 123 14.46 -10.56 -7.20
CA SER A 123 13.82 -9.36 -6.70
C SER A 123 14.69 -8.70 -5.63
N PRO A 124 14.83 -7.37 -5.63
CA PRO A 124 15.45 -6.64 -4.53
C PRO A 124 14.81 -6.96 -3.17
N TRP A 125 13.52 -7.29 -3.12
CA TRP A 125 12.84 -7.57 -1.85
C TRP A 125 13.14 -8.97 -1.31
N THR A 126 13.68 -9.87 -2.13
CA THR A 126 14.17 -11.19 -1.67
C THR A 126 15.69 -11.21 -1.47
N THR A 127 16.41 -10.28 -2.10
CA THR A 127 17.88 -10.22 -2.04
C THR A 127 18.42 -9.18 -1.06
N LEU A 128 17.62 -8.17 -0.70
CA LEU A 128 17.97 -7.15 0.29
C LEU A 128 17.08 -7.26 1.53
N PRO A 129 17.66 -7.26 2.75
CA PRO A 129 16.87 -7.23 3.96
C PRO A 129 16.15 -5.88 4.11
N TRP A 130 14.92 -5.92 4.64
CA TRP A 130 14.12 -4.72 4.92
C TRP A 130 14.85 -3.68 5.79
N THR A 131 15.69 -4.15 6.71
CA THR A 131 16.40 -3.32 7.68
C THR A 131 17.64 -2.64 7.11
N GLN A 132 18.01 -2.88 5.85
CA GLN A 132 19.15 -2.20 5.25
C GLN A 132 18.83 -0.70 5.04
N PRO A 133 19.70 0.23 5.49
CA PRO A 133 19.46 1.67 5.38
C PRO A 133 19.36 2.17 3.93
#